data_AF-A0A2E4DG48-F1
#
_entry.id   AF-A0A2E4DG48-F1
#
_cell.length_a   1.000
_cell.length_b   1.000
_cell.length_c   1.000
_cell.angle_alpha   90.00
_cell.angle_beta   90.00
_cell.angle_gamma   90.00
#
_symmetry.space_group_name_H-M   'P 1'
#
loop_
_entity.id
_entity.type
_entity.pdbx_description
1 polymer ?
#
loop_
_entity_poly.entity_id
_entity_poly.type
_entity_poly.pdbx_seq_one_letter_code
_entity_poly.pdbx_strand_id
1 'polypeptide(L)'
;MSHNNYFIVTVFIIFIMTASRPVYSQEYIFVGDPQLVLEKGSYKQNYNTGMYFFYKRQWPLAIEFFSRCSELTRKKVKHFSPLTWSHIYMNEYILAIRSISSLPNRKEKQLVRLVLKEVTSLRTKHRLSKKEIDRVVLDKKNLIKKTRANLIVMSKYEIIDYGP
;
A
#
# COMPACT_ATOMS: atom_id res chain seq x y z
N MET A 1 -63.03 18.24 -31.56
CA MET A 1 -61.98 17.20 -31.57
C MET A 1 -60.60 17.80 -31.21
N SER A 2 -60.46 18.42 -30.04
CA SER A 2 -59.20 19.11 -29.68
C SER A 2 -58.79 18.86 -28.22
N HIS A 3 -59.73 18.87 -27.27
CA HIS A 3 -59.42 18.65 -25.85
C HIS A 3 -58.86 17.26 -25.49
N ASN A 4 -59.32 16.18 -26.12
CA ASN A 4 -58.84 14.83 -25.81
C ASN A 4 -57.36 14.64 -26.18
N ASN A 5 -56.89 15.29 -27.24
CA ASN A 5 -55.48 15.19 -27.65
C ASN A 5 -54.56 15.93 -26.68
N TYR A 6 -54.97 17.09 -26.16
CA TYR A 6 -54.20 17.80 -25.14
C TYR A 6 -54.12 17.04 -23.83
N PHE A 7 -55.19 16.36 -23.42
CA PHE A 7 -55.17 15.53 -22.20
C PHE A 7 -54.24 14.31 -22.33
N ILE A 8 -54.24 13.66 -23.50
CA ILE A 8 -53.32 12.54 -23.77
C ILE A 8 -51.88 13.03 -23.78
N VAL A 9 -51.60 14.18 -24.41
CA VAL A 9 -50.25 14.76 -24.46
C VAL A 9 -49.77 15.20 -23.08
N THR A 10 -50.62 15.81 -22.25
CA THR A 10 -50.23 16.20 -20.88
C THR A 10 -49.98 14.99 -19.99
N VAL A 11 -50.81 13.94 -20.08
CA VAL A 11 -50.57 12.68 -19.36
C VAL A 11 -49.27 12.03 -19.84
N PHE A 12 -48.97 12.08 -21.13
CA PHE A 12 -47.72 11.54 -21.69
C PHE A 12 -46.49 12.32 -21.21
N ILE A 13 -46.56 13.65 -21.13
CA ILE A 13 -45.47 14.50 -20.60
C ILE A 13 -45.27 14.24 -19.11
N ILE A 14 -46.34 14.12 -18.32
CA ILE A 14 -46.27 13.78 -16.89
C ILE A 14 -45.68 12.38 -16.69
N PHE A 15 -46.05 11.41 -17.54
CA PHE A 15 -45.48 10.07 -17.53
C PHE A 15 -43.98 10.07 -17.84
N ILE A 16 -43.54 10.82 -18.85
CA ILE A 16 -42.11 10.96 -19.15
C ILE A 16 -41.37 11.58 -17.97
N MET A 17 -41.89 12.67 -17.40
CA MET A 17 -41.27 13.37 -16.26
C MET A 17 -41.20 12.51 -14.98
N THR A 18 -42.14 11.59 -14.79
CA THR A 18 -42.16 10.67 -13.63
C THR A 18 -41.33 9.40 -13.87
N ALA A 19 -41.25 8.92 -15.11
CA ALA A 19 -40.42 7.78 -15.52
C ALA A 19 -38.92 8.16 -15.63
N SER A 20 -38.60 9.43 -15.87
CA SER A 20 -37.23 9.95 -15.95
C SER A 20 -36.64 10.33 -14.59
N ARG A 21 -37.10 9.73 -13.48
CA ARG A 21 -36.33 9.79 -12.24
C ARG A 21 -34.97 9.19 -12.54
N PRO A 22 -33.87 9.93 -12.37
CA PRO A 22 -32.57 9.35 -12.65
C PRO A 22 -32.37 8.20 -11.67
N VAL A 23 -32.24 6.99 -12.23
CA VAL A 23 -31.91 5.78 -11.48
C VAL A 23 -30.46 5.90 -11.03
N TYR A 24 -30.20 6.76 -10.04
CA TYR A 24 -28.96 6.79 -9.29
C TYR A 24 -29.11 5.86 -8.08
N SER A 25 -29.29 4.58 -8.34
CA SER A 25 -29.24 3.55 -7.29
C SER A 25 -28.24 2.46 -7.65
N GLN A 26 -27.06 2.87 -8.11
CA GLN A 26 -25.86 2.23 -7.59
C GLN A 26 -25.47 3.04 -6.37
N GLU A 27 -25.79 2.52 -5.17
CA GLU A 27 -25.12 2.99 -3.96
C GLU A 27 -23.64 2.75 -4.18
N TYR A 28 -22.90 3.80 -4.55
CA TYR A 28 -21.46 3.76 -4.53
C TYR A 28 -21.07 3.65 -3.05
N ILE A 29 -20.85 2.42 -2.59
CA ILE A 29 -20.24 2.16 -1.29
C ILE A 29 -18.78 2.62 -1.41
N PHE A 30 -18.56 3.91 -1.23
CA PHE A 30 -17.23 4.49 -1.16
C PHE A 30 -16.56 3.93 0.10
N VAL A 31 -15.50 3.15 -0.07
CA VAL A 31 -14.62 2.76 1.04
C VAL A 31 -13.62 3.90 1.24
N GLY A 32 -14.01 4.90 2.04
CA GLY A 32 -13.23 6.12 2.28
C GLY A 32 -14.09 7.38 2.21
N ASP A 33 -13.45 8.55 2.23
CA ASP A 33 -14.12 9.84 1.98
C ASP A 33 -14.56 9.93 0.50
N PRO A 34 -15.87 10.04 0.19
CA PRO A 34 -16.37 10.10 -1.17
C PRO A 34 -15.77 11.24 -2.01
N GLN A 35 -15.54 12.41 -1.42
CA GLN A 35 -14.98 13.56 -2.14
C GLN A 35 -13.54 13.27 -2.59
N LEU A 36 -12.75 12.69 -1.70
CA LEU A 36 -11.36 12.31 -1.97
C LEU A 36 -11.26 11.14 -2.97
N VAL A 37 -12.21 10.20 -2.94
CA VAL A 37 -12.27 9.11 -3.93
C VAL A 37 -12.62 9.63 -5.34
N LEU A 38 -13.51 10.61 -5.45
CA LEU A 38 -13.86 11.23 -6.73
C LEU A 38 -12.69 12.05 -7.30
N GLU A 39 -11.95 12.76 -6.46
CA GLU A 39 -10.82 13.59 -6.88
C GLU A 39 -9.56 12.76 -7.17
N LYS A 40 -9.20 11.83 -6.28
CA LYS A 40 -7.91 11.12 -6.31
C LYS A 40 -8.01 9.65 -6.73
N GLY A 41 -9.22 9.15 -7.00
CA GLY A 41 -9.49 7.76 -7.34
C GLY A 41 -9.59 6.84 -6.11
N SER A 42 -10.08 5.62 -6.33
CA SER A 42 -10.24 4.62 -5.27
C SER A 42 -8.90 4.08 -4.75
N TYR A 43 -8.93 3.43 -3.57
CA TYR A 43 -7.75 2.74 -3.02
C TYR A 43 -7.15 1.74 -4.02
N LYS A 44 -8.00 1.00 -4.75
CA LYS A 44 -7.54 -0.04 -5.69
C LYS A 44 -6.81 0.58 -6.87
N GLN A 45 -7.34 1.69 -7.42
CA GLN A 45 -6.70 2.42 -8.51
C GLN A 45 -5.35 2.98 -8.04
N ASN A 46 -5.31 3.70 -6.92
CA ASN A 46 -4.06 4.24 -6.37
C ASN A 46 -3.03 3.16 -6.08
N TYR A 47 -3.44 2.06 -5.45
CA TYR A 47 -2.52 0.95 -5.16
C TYR A 47 -1.95 0.33 -6.45
N ASN A 48 -2.79 0.07 -7.45
CA ASN A 48 -2.34 -0.53 -8.71
C ASN A 48 -1.39 0.40 -9.47
N THR A 49 -1.70 1.70 -9.53
CA THR A 49 -0.85 2.71 -10.17
C THR A 49 0.46 2.88 -9.41
N GLY A 50 0.43 2.92 -8.08
CA GLY A 50 1.64 2.93 -7.25
C GLY A 50 2.52 1.72 -7.49
N MET A 51 1.94 0.52 -7.59
CA MET A 51 2.67 -0.70 -7.92
C MET A 51 3.29 -0.66 -9.32
N TYR A 52 2.60 -0.11 -10.32
CA TYR A 52 3.16 0.11 -11.66
C TYR A 52 4.44 0.96 -11.58
N PHE A 53 4.38 2.10 -10.90
CA PHE A 53 5.54 2.99 -10.73
C PHE A 53 6.66 2.38 -9.89
N PHE A 54 6.29 1.61 -8.86
CA PHE A 54 7.23 0.84 -8.05
C PHE A 54 8.04 -0.13 -8.92
N TYR A 55 7.40 -0.91 -9.78
CA TYR A 55 8.11 -1.84 -10.67
C TYR A 55 8.93 -1.12 -11.75
N LYS A 56 8.47 0.06 -12.20
CA LYS A 56 9.23 0.94 -13.10
C LYS A 56 10.36 1.71 -12.41
N ARG A 57 10.54 1.54 -11.09
CA ARG A 57 11.55 2.23 -10.27
C ARG A 57 11.38 3.75 -10.24
N GLN A 58 10.17 4.23 -10.49
CA GLN A 58 9.79 5.63 -10.39
C GLN A 58 9.28 5.89 -8.98
N TRP A 59 10.20 5.86 -8.01
CA TRP A 59 9.89 5.91 -6.59
C TRP A 59 9.11 7.15 -6.14
N PRO A 60 9.37 8.38 -6.64
CA PRO A 60 8.58 9.56 -6.26
C PRO A 60 7.09 9.38 -6.57
N LEU A 61 6.77 8.88 -7.77
CA LEU A 61 5.39 8.60 -8.17
C LEU A 61 4.82 7.43 -7.35
N ALA A 62 5.60 6.38 -7.12
CA ALA A 62 5.15 5.28 -6.27
C ALA A 62 4.77 5.75 -4.86
N ILE A 63 5.60 6.60 -4.24
CA ILE A 63 5.33 7.21 -2.93
C ILE A 63 4.04 8.03 -2.98
N GLU A 64 3.86 8.88 -3.98
CA GLU A 64 2.66 9.69 -4.12
C GLU A 64 1.37 8.84 -4.11
N PHE A 65 1.31 7.82 -4.95
CA PHE A 65 0.14 6.95 -5.05
C PHE A 65 -0.08 6.08 -3.81
N PHE A 66 0.99 5.61 -3.15
CA PHE A 66 0.84 4.86 -1.91
C PHE A 66 0.48 5.76 -0.72
N SER A 67 0.92 7.02 -0.68
CA SER A 67 0.48 7.99 0.34
C SER A 67 -1.02 8.28 0.23
N ARG A 68 -1.53 8.44 -1.00
CA ARG A 68 -2.99 8.54 -1.24
C ARG A 68 -3.75 7.31 -0.73
N CYS A 69 -3.15 6.12 -0.81
CA CYS A 69 -3.76 4.92 -0.23
C CYS A 69 -3.93 5.01 1.29
N SER A 70 -3.00 5.67 2.00
CA SER A 70 -3.10 5.93 3.44
C SER A 70 -4.21 6.93 3.77
N GLU A 71 -4.42 7.94 2.92
CA GLU A 71 -5.51 8.92 3.05
C GLU A 71 -6.90 8.28 2.87
N LEU A 72 -7.02 7.35 1.91
CA LEU A 72 -8.29 6.77 1.49
C LEU A 72 -8.90 5.78 2.49
N THR A 73 -8.10 5.04 3.26
CA THR A 73 -8.64 4.05 4.21
C THR A 73 -7.68 3.65 5.31
N ARG A 74 -8.20 3.49 6.53
CA ARG A 74 -7.48 2.90 7.67
C ARG A 74 -7.48 1.37 7.68
N LYS A 75 -8.41 0.72 6.95
CA LYS A 75 -8.61 -0.74 7.01
C LYS A 75 -7.64 -1.53 6.13
N LYS A 76 -7.16 -0.97 5.01
CA LYS A 76 -6.31 -1.68 4.06
C LYS A 76 -4.85 -1.28 4.24
N VAL A 77 -4.02 -2.25 4.63
CA VAL A 77 -2.61 -2.04 4.98
C VAL A 77 -1.61 -2.51 3.92
N LYS A 78 -2.10 -2.98 2.75
CA LYS A 78 -1.24 -3.60 1.72
C LYS A 78 -0.20 -2.63 1.14
N HIS A 79 -0.51 -1.34 1.08
CA HIS A 79 0.36 -0.31 0.51
C HIS A 79 1.58 0.04 1.39
N PHE A 80 1.55 -0.24 2.70
CA PHE A 80 2.63 0.16 3.61
C PHE A 80 3.97 -0.51 3.30
N SER A 81 3.96 -1.77 2.87
CA SER A 81 5.17 -2.47 2.45
C SER A 81 5.85 -1.77 1.27
N PRO A 82 5.22 -1.64 0.09
CA PRO A 82 5.86 -1.00 -1.05
C PRO A 82 6.13 0.50 -0.82
N LEU A 83 5.32 1.20 -0.02
CA LEU A 83 5.62 2.57 0.41
C LEU A 83 6.93 2.67 1.20
N THR A 84 7.09 1.82 2.22
CA THR A 84 8.31 1.78 3.04
C THR A 84 9.54 1.50 2.18
N TRP A 85 9.46 0.52 1.28
CA TRP A 85 10.55 0.22 0.36
C TRP A 85 10.83 1.36 -0.62
N SER A 86 9.81 2.09 -1.07
CA SER A 86 10.00 3.26 -1.94
C SER A 86 10.78 4.36 -1.22
N HIS A 87 10.47 4.65 0.06
CA HIS A 87 11.26 5.58 0.87
C HIS A 87 12.70 5.11 1.05
N ILE A 88 12.93 3.81 1.31
CA ILE A 88 14.28 3.25 1.41
C ILE A 88 15.05 3.48 0.11
N TYR A 89 14.45 3.18 -1.05
CA TYR A 89 15.09 3.36 -2.36
C TYR A 89 15.29 4.84 -2.75
N MET A 90 14.48 5.75 -2.20
CA MET A 90 14.67 7.20 -2.31
C MET A 90 15.70 7.77 -1.32
N ASN A 91 16.23 6.94 -0.42
CA ASN A 91 17.10 7.35 0.68
C ASN A 91 16.41 8.28 1.71
N GLU A 92 15.08 8.22 1.77
CA GLU A 92 14.26 8.94 2.75
C GLU A 92 14.13 8.13 4.05
N TYR A 93 15.27 7.84 4.68
CA TYR A 93 15.32 6.87 5.79
C TYR A 93 14.49 7.28 7.00
N ILE A 94 14.34 8.58 7.28
CA ILE A 94 13.49 9.07 8.38
C ILE A 94 12.03 8.67 8.15
N LEU A 95 11.53 8.83 6.93
CA LEU A 95 10.16 8.44 6.57
C LEU A 95 10.00 6.92 6.61
N ALA A 96 10.99 6.18 6.08
CA ALA A 96 11.00 4.72 6.15
C ALA A 96 11.02 4.18 7.59
N ILE A 97 11.75 4.82 8.51
CA ILE A 97 11.77 4.45 9.94
C ILE A 97 10.38 4.66 10.57
N ARG A 98 9.73 5.78 10.28
CA ARG A 98 8.37 6.06 10.77
C ARG A 98 7.34 5.06 10.27
N SER A 99 7.49 4.55 9.04
CA SER A 99 6.53 3.62 8.43
C SER A 99 6.67 2.16 8.91
N ILE A 100 7.72 1.81 9.67
CA ILE A 100 7.94 0.44 10.19
C ILE A 100 6.76 -0.03 11.05
N SER A 101 6.19 0.85 11.87
CA SER A 101 5.08 0.52 12.77
C SER A 101 3.85 0.01 11.98
N SER A 102 3.60 0.60 10.81
CA SER A 102 2.48 0.31 9.91
C SER A 102 2.62 -0.96 9.09
N LEU A 103 3.80 -1.59 9.05
CA LEU A 103 3.97 -2.87 8.37
C LEU A 103 3.15 -3.97 9.09
N PRO A 104 2.44 -4.87 8.39
CA PRO A 104 1.70 -5.94 9.06
C PRO A 104 2.61 -7.14 9.42
N ASN A 105 3.63 -7.42 8.62
CA ASN A 105 4.43 -8.65 8.73
C ASN A 105 5.64 -8.46 9.68
N ARG A 106 5.70 -9.26 10.77
CA ARG A 106 6.80 -9.22 11.74
C ARG A 106 8.17 -9.54 11.13
N LYS A 107 8.25 -10.51 10.21
CA LYS A 107 9.50 -10.88 9.53
C LYS A 107 10.00 -9.74 8.65
N GLU A 108 9.06 -9.08 7.96
CA GLU A 108 9.37 -7.90 7.16
C GLU A 108 9.85 -6.73 8.02
N LYS A 109 9.18 -6.45 9.14
CA LYS A 109 9.63 -5.41 10.10
C LYS A 109 11.06 -5.66 10.57
N GLN A 110 11.38 -6.89 10.92
CA GLN A 110 12.72 -7.25 11.37
C GLN A 110 13.76 -7.01 10.26
N LEU A 111 13.47 -7.44 9.03
CA LEU A 111 14.35 -7.21 7.89
C LEU A 111 14.55 -5.71 7.64
N VAL A 112 13.47 -4.94 7.55
CA VAL A 112 13.51 -3.50 7.29
C VAL A 112 14.31 -2.76 8.37
N ARG A 113 14.15 -3.12 9.65
CA ARG A 113 14.96 -2.55 10.75
C ARG A 113 16.45 -2.78 10.58
N LEU A 114 16.86 -4.01 10.21
CA LEU A 114 18.26 -4.35 10.00
C LEU A 114 18.84 -3.61 8.79
N VAL A 115 18.06 -3.53 7.70
CA VAL A 115 18.45 -2.78 6.49
C VAL A 115 18.63 -1.30 6.82
N LEU A 116 17.65 -0.69 7.49
CA LEU A 116 17.71 0.72 7.86
C LEU A 116 18.88 1.02 8.80
N LYS A 117 19.16 0.14 9.78
CA LYS A 117 20.33 0.27 10.66
C LYS A 117 21.64 0.29 9.87
N GLU A 118 21.78 -0.61 8.89
CA GLU A 118 22.97 -0.68 8.05
C GLU A 118 23.10 0.56 7.16
N VAL A 119 22.09 0.88 6.35
CA VAL A 119 22.17 1.99 5.38
C VAL A 119 22.33 3.35 6.05
N THR A 120 21.77 3.55 7.25
CA THR A 120 21.98 4.78 8.03
C THR A 120 23.38 4.85 8.67
N SER A 121 23.98 3.70 8.99
CA SER A 121 25.33 3.63 9.56
C SER A 121 26.44 3.88 8.55
N LEU A 122 26.20 3.63 7.25
CA LEU A 122 27.21 3.72 6.20
C LEU A 122 27.80 5.13 5.98
N ARG A 123 27.29 6.19 6.64
CA ARG A 123 27.78 7.59 6.60
C ARG A 123 28.24 8.02 5.19
N THR A 124 27.47 7.67 4.17
CA THR A 124 27.83 8.01 2.79
C THR A 124 27.44 9.45 2.47
N LYS A 125 28.40 10.22 1.92
CA LYS A 125 28.10 11.54 1.33
C LYS A 125 27.20 11.44 0.09
N HIS A 126 27.15 10.26 -0.54
CA HIS A 126 26.33 9.99 -1.72
C HIS A 126 25.09 9.17 -1.36
N ARG A 127 24.02 9.35 -2.16
CA ARG A 127 22.79 8.57 -2.08
C ARG A 127 23.06 7.14 -2.56
N LEU A 128 22.62 6.14 -1.79
CA LEU A 128 22.77 4.74 -2.19
C LEU A 128 21.88 4.45 -3.39
N SER A 129 22.44 3.72 -4.35
CA SER A 129 21.71 3.19 -5.49
C SER A 129 20.85 2.00 -5.06
N LYS A 130 19.81 1.71 -5.85
CA LYS A 130 18.95 0.54 -5.65
C LYS A 130 19.73 -0.78 -5.57
N LYS A 131 20.81 -0.91 -6.37
CA LYS A 131 21.66 -2.10 -6.37
C LYS A 131 22.42 -2.27 -5.04
N GLU A 132 22.92 -1.18 -4.48
CA GLU A 132 23.62 -1.22 -3.18
C GLU A 132 22.65 -1.56 -2.05
N ILE A 133 21.46 -0.95 -2.05
CA ILE A 133 20.40 -1.28 -1.10
C ILE A 133 20.01 -2.75 -1.21
N ASP A 134 19.83 -3.28 -2.43
CA ASP A 134 19.49 -4.69 -2.64
C ASP A 134 20.57 -5.65 -2.12
N ARG A 135 21.86 -5.29 -2.21
CA ARG A 135 22.95 -6.07 -1.61
C ARG A 135 22.81 -6.11 -0.09
N VAL A 136 22.54 -4.98 0.54
CA VAL A 136 22.27 -4.90 1.98
C VAL A 136 21.05 -5.76 2.35
N VAL A 137 19.97 -5.70 1.57
CA VAL A 137 18.77 -6.53 1.80
C VAL A 137 19.11 -8.02 1.73
N LEU A 138 19.88 -8.44 0.72
CA LEU A 138 20.30 -9.84 0.57
C LEU A 138 21.17 -10.29 1.74
N ASP A 139 22.15 -9.47 2.14
CA ASP A 139 23.00 -9.73 3.29
C ASP A 139 22.17 -9.93 4.56
N LYS A 140 21.24 -9.00 4.87
CA LYS A 140 20.40 -9.11 6.08
C LYS A 140 19.43 -10.29 6.03
N LYS A 141 18.92 -10.67 4.85
CA LYS A 141 18.15 -11.92 4.69
C LYS A 141 18.99 -13.15 5.01
N ASN A 142 20.22 -13.20 4.50
CA ASN A 142 21.14 -14.30 4.75
C ASN A 142 21.52 -14.39 6.23
N LEU A 143 21.76 -13.24 6.88
CA LEU A 143 22.01 -13.14 8.31
C LEU A 143 20.85 -13.74 9.11
N ILE A 144 19.60 -13.31 8.85
CA ILE A 144 18.41 -13.85 9.53
C ILE A 144 18.31 -15.37 9.33
N LYS A 145 18.55 -15.85 8.11
CA LYS A 145 18.50 -17.29 7.79
C LYS A 145 19.57 -18.06 8.57
N LYS A 146 20.81 -17.58 8.59
CA LYS A 146 21.94 -18.20 9.32
C LYS A 146 21.69 -18.22 10.81
N THR A 147 21.27 -17.09 11.40
CA THR A 147 20.92 -17.01 12.83
C THR A 147 19.81 -17.99 13.19
N ARG A 148 18.76 -18.10 12.37
CA ARG A 148 17.68 -19.06 12.60
C ARG A 148 18.18 -20.51 12.55
N ALA A 149 19.05 -20.84 11.60
CA ALA A 149 19.64 -22.18 11.50
C ALA A 149 20.50 -22.50 12.74
N ASN A 150 21.36 -21.55 13.15
CA ASN A 150 22.19 -21.70 14.35
C ASN A 150 21.36 -21.89 15.61
N LEU A 151 20.29 -21.12 15.80
CA LEU A 151 19.37 -21.27 16.94
C LEU A 151 18.73 -22.66 16.98
N ILE A 152 18.32 -23.19 15.82
CA ILE A 152 17.76 -24.55 15.73
C ILE A 152 18.82 -25.59 16.12
N VAL A 153 20.05 -25.43 15.61
CA VAL A 153 21.16 -26.33 15.94
C VAL A 153 21.48 -26.29 17.44
N MET A 154 21.61 -25.10 18.03
CA MET A 154 21.84 -24.94 19.48
C MET A 154 20.72 -25.56 20.30
N SER A 155 19.45 -25.30 19.95
CA SER A 155 18.30 -25.88 20.66
C SER A 155 18.28 -27.41 20.59
N LYS A 156 18.78 -28.03 19.51
CA LYS A 156 18.89 -29.48 19.42
C LYS A 156 19.95 -30.04 20.37
N TYR A 157 21.09 -29.36 20.51
CA TYR A 157 22.13 -29.77 21.46
C TYR A 157 21.69 -29.59 22.92
N GLU A 158 20.98 -28.51 23.25
CA GLU A 158 20.45 -28.28 24.61
C GLU A 158 19.40 -29.33 25.04
N ILE A 159 18.62 -29.88 24.10
CA ILE A 159 17.63 -30.94 24.40
C ILE A 159 18.31 -32.30 24.64
N ILE A 160 19.49 -32.54 24.08
CA ILE A 160 20.21 -33.82 24.23
C ILE A 160 20.84 -33.95 25.63
N ASP A 161 21.22 -32.84 26.27
CA ASP A 161 21.75 -32.80 27.65
C ASP A 161 20.66 -32.77 28.75
N TYR A 162 19.39 -32.98 28.39
CA TYR A 162 18.26 -33.01 29.34
C TYR A 162 17.72 -34.44 29.53
N GLY A 163 18.47 -35.26 30.26
CA GLY A 163 18.06 -36.58 30.77
C GLY A 163 19.13 -37.18 31.70
N PRO A 164 18.77 -37.94 32.76
CA PRO A 164 19.70 -38.48 33.76
C PRO A 164 20.70 -39.49 33.18
#